data_AF-A0A396QQW6-F1
#
_entry.id   AF-A0A396QQW6-F1
#
_cell.length_a   1.000
_cell.length_b   1.000
_cell.length_c   1.000
_cell.angle_alpha   90.00
_cell.angle_beta   90.00
_cell.angle_gamma   90.00
#
_symmetry.space_group_name_H-M   'P 1'
#
loop_
_entity.id
_entity.type
_entity.pdbx_description
1 polymer ?
#
loop_
_entity_poly.entity_id
_entity_poly.type
_entity_poly.pdbx_seq_one_letter_code
_entity_poly.pdbx_strand_id
1 'polypeptide(L)'
;MALVGLDTRDELDGRNSDTMIIACINHNEKSIKLVSLYRDTYLNVGDDYYGNSNYYTKANAAYNLGGPEQFLSMANLNLDLNITEYVTVDFSALCTTIELLGGLDIDMTREELIHLNDYNVETSEACNMEYEEIEVPPADEFDGAMTRTFHLNGSQAVSYARIRYTAGNDFRRASRQRLVLSKIMEKAKTVDLGTLDAVMNAVLPLVTTNLDNSKIVSM
;
A
#
# COMPACT_ATOMS: atom_id res chain seq x y z
N MET A 1 3.11 -6.18 12.57
CA MET A 1 4.07 -5.97 11.47
C MET A 1 3.90 -4.59 10.84
N ALA A 2 4.94 -4.09 10.21
CA ALA A 2 4.91 -2.90 9.36
C ALA A 2 4.73 -3.28 7.89
N LEU A 3 3.89 -2.54 7.18
CA LEU A 3 3.70 -2.61 5.73
C LEU A 3 4.15 -1.26 5.15
N VAL A 4 5.18 -1.30 4.31
CA VAL A 4 5.80 -0.11 3.75
C VAL A 4 5.69 -0.16 2.22
N GLY A 5 5.13 0.89 1.63
CA GLY A 5 5.04 1.06 0.18
C GLY A 5 6.01 2.12 -0.30
N LEU A 6 6.88 1.74 -1.24
CA LEU A 6 7.84 2.64 -1.88
C LEU A 6 7.34 3.08 -3.26
N ASP A 7 7.60 4.34 -3.59
CA ASP A 7 7.41 4.87 -4.95
C ASP A 7 8.75 4.79 -5.70
N THR A 8 9.12 3.56 -6.10
CA THR A 8 10.39 3.25 -6.78
C THR A 8 10.15 2.58 -8.12
N ARG A 9 11.00 2.88 -9.10
CA ARG A 9 10.99 2.27 -10.43
C ARG A 9 12.18 1.34 -10.72
N ASP A 10 13.26 1.35 -9.91
CA ASP A 10 14.48 0.59 -10.25
C ASP A 10 15.24 -0.06 -9.08
N GLU A 11 15.23 0.45 -7.83
CA GLU A 11 15.89 -0.20 -6.68
C GLU A 11 15.16 0.12 -5.35
N LEU A 12 15.07 -0.85 -4.43
CA LEU A 12 14.40 -0.73 -3.11
C LEU A 12 15.26 -0.03 -2.04
N ASP A 13 16.45 0.47 -2.41
CA ASP A 13 17.39 1.15 -1.51
C ASP A 13 17.29 2.68 -1.61
N GLY A 14 17.26 3.36 -0.44
CA GLY A 14 17.57 4.78 -0.33
C GLY A 14 16.50 5.77 -0.83
N ARG A 15 15.20 5.48 -0.63
CA ARG A 15 14.11 6.44 -0.93
C ARG A 15 13.07 6.54 0.18
N ASN A 16 12.38 7.68 0.18
CA ASN A 16 11.32 7.97 1.14
C ASN A 16 10.13 7.03 0.92
N SER A 17 9.56 6.50 2.00
CA SER A 17 8.32 5.73 1.95
C SER A 17 7.11 6.64 1.76
N ASP A 18 6.25 6.28 0.81
CA ASP A 18 5.04 7.05 0.48
C ASP A 18 3.78 6.46 1.11
N THR A 19 3.85 5.18 1.47
CA THR A 19 2.81 4.46 2.23
C THR A 19 3.46 3.81 3.44
N MET A 20 2.94 4.08 4.64
CA MET A 20 3.41 3.45 5.88
C MET A 20 2.18 3.01 6.68
N ILE A 21 2.00 1.71 6.85
CA ILE A 21 0.85 1.13 7.52
C ILE A 21 1.32 0.12 8.55
N ILE A 22 0.83 0.23 9.78
CA ILE A 22 1.05 -0.74 10.84
C ILE A 22 -0.13 -1.71 10.80
N ALA A 23 0.16 -2.99 10.59
CA ALA A 23 -0.81 -4.06 10.65
C ALA A 23 -0.69 -4.82 11.98
N CYS A 24 -1.77 -4.81 12.74
CA CYS A 24 -1.93 -5.57 13.98
C CYS A 24 -2.84 -6.76 13.70
N ILE A 25 -2.27 -7.97 13.75
CA ILE A 25 -2.99 -9.23 13.54
C ILE A 25 -3.22 -9.86 14.91
N ASN A 26 -4.48 -10.01 15.30
CA ASN A 26 -4.87 -10.70 16.53
C ASN A 26 -5.43 -12.08 16.17
N HIS A 27 -4.61 -13.12 16.36
CA HIS A 27 -5.00 -14.50 16.07
C HIS A 27 -6.11 -15.03 17.00
N ASN A 28 -6.21 -14.52 18.23
CA ASN A 28 -7.24 -14.94 19.18
C ASN A 28 -8.62 -14.41 18.79
N GLU A 29 -8.69 -13.12 18.43
CA GLU A 29 -9.92 -12.46 18.00
C GLU A 29 -10.21 -12.64 16.50
N LYS A 30 -9.28 -13.24 15.75
CA LYS A 30 -9.30 -13.36 14.29
C LYS A 30 -9.54 -12.01 13.60
N SER A 31 -8.92 -10.96 14.13
CA SER A 31 -9.10 -9.58 13.67
C SER A 31 -7.79 -8.99 13.18
N ILE A 32 -7.87 -8.16 12.13
CA ILE A 32 -6.74 -7.40 11.60
C ILE A 32 -7.11 -5.92 11.70
N LYS A 33 -6.21 -5.12 12.29
CA LYS A 33 -6.34 -3.66 12.36
C LYS A 33 -5.21 -3.01 11.58
N LEU A 34 -5.56 -2.10 10.69
CA LEU A 34 -4.61 -1.34 9.86
C LEU A 34 -4.60 0.12 10.32
N VAL A 35 -3.42 0.63 10.70
CA VAL A 35 -3.23 2.03 11.11
C VAL A 35 -2.20 2.68 10.20
N SER A 36 -2.58 3.75 9.49
CA SER A 36 -1.63 4.48 8.65
C SER A 36 -0.82 5.47 9.48
N LEU A 37 0.50 5.44 9.30
CA LEU A 37 1.41 6.48 9.76
C LEU A 37 1.57 7.51 8.64
N TYR A 38 1.17 8.76 8.88
CA TYR A 38 1.23 9.80 7.86
C TYR A 38 2.67 10.18 7.55
N ARG A 39 2.95 10.36 6.26
CA ARG A 39 4.29 10.59 5.71
C ARG A 39 5.02 11.79 6.32
N ASP A 40 4.29 12.88 6.50
CA ASP A 40 4.80 14.15 6.98
C ASP A 40 4.73 14.30 8.52
N THR A 41 4.44 13.22 9.26
CA THR A 41 4.44 13.25 10.73
C THR A 41 5.85 13.58 11.23
N TYR A 42 5.97 14.59 12.09
CA TYR A 42 7.26 15.02 12.64
C TYR A 42 7.65 14.13 13.83
N LEU A 43 8.61 13.22 13.62
CA LEU A 43 9.00 12.19 14.57
C LEU A 43 10.52 12.15 14.74
N ASN A 44 10.97 11.55 15.85
CA ASN A 44 12.37 11.19 16.03
C ASN A 44 12.69 9.99 15.13
N VAL A 45 13.52 10.17 14.12
CA VAL A 45 13.90 9.12 13.16
C VAL A 45 15.19 8.40 13.54
N GLY A 46 15.77 8.66 14.71
CA GLY A 46 17.02 8.05 15.16
C GLY A 46 18.26 8.85 14.75
N ASP A 47 19.30 8.17 14.29
CA ASP A 47 20.54 8.82 13.88
C ASP A 47 20.47 9.30 12.41
N ASP A 48 21.04 10.46 12.10
CA ASP A 48 21.20 10.91 10.71
C ASP A 48 22.53 10.46 10.08
N TYR A 49 22.72 10.73 8.77
CA TYR A 49 23.96 10.41 8.06
C TYR A 49 25.21 11.16 8.57
N TYR A 50 25.03 12.19 9.40
CA TYR A 50 26.11 12.97 9.99
C TYR A 50 26.45 12.51 11.42
N GLY A 51 25.79 11.47 11.91
CA GLY A 51 25.98 10.93 13.27
C GLY A 51 25.27 11.73 14.36
N ASN A 52 24.29 12.58 14.01
CA ASN A 52 23.46 13.24 15.00
C ASN A 52 22.40 12.27 15.50
N SER A 53 22.41 11.98 16.80
CA SER A 53 21.34 11.21 17.44
C SER A 53 20.11 12.04 17.74
N ASN A 54 18.95 11.37 17.79
CA ASN A 54 17.64 11.98 18.00
C ASN A 54 17.28 13.02 16.92
N TYR A 55 17.57 12.70 15.66
CA TYR A 55 17.22 13.54 14.54
C TYR A 55 15.69 13.55 14.35
N TYR A 56 15.10 14.75 14.30
CA TYR A 56 13.66 14.91 14.09
C TYR A 56 13.36 15.42 12.68
N THR A 57 12.55 14.68 11.95
CA THR A 57 12.09 15.06 10.61
C THR A 57 10.79 14.34 10.26
N LYS A 58 10.37 14.42 9.00
CA LYS A 58 9.22 13.69 8.48
C LYS A 58 9.45 12.18 8.58
N ALA A 59 8.44 11.44 9.02
CA ALA A 59 8.49 10.00 9.26
C ALA A 59 9.02 9.20 8.05
N ASN A 60 8.72 9.62 6.82
CA ASN A 60 9.19 8.94 5.61
C ASN A 60 10.70 8.96 5.40
N ALA A 61 11.40 9.91 6.01
CA ALA A 61 12.85 9.98 5.92
C ALA A 61 13.51 8.81 6.65
N ALA A 62 12.86 8.19 7.65
CA ALA A 62 13.43 7.08 8.40
C ALA A 62 13.80 5.90 7.49
N TYR A 63 12.94 5.57 6.53
CA TYR A 63 13.20 4.50 5.57
C TYR A 63 14.36 4.85 4.61
N ASN A 64 14.48 6.12 4.24
CA ASN A 64 15.58 6.58 3.39
C ASN A 64 16.92 6.53 4.15
N LEU A 65 16.92 6.97 5.42
CA LEU A 65 18.12 7.06 6.26
C LEU A 65 18.78 5.71 6.55
N GLY A 66 17.98 4.68 6.86
CA GLY A 66 18.50 3.39 7.31
C GLY A 66 17.57 2.22 7.03
N GLY A 67 16.74 2.36 6.00
CA GLY A 67 15.87 1.29 5.53
C GLY A 67 14.83 0.85 6.54
N PRO A 68 14.41 -0.43 6.48
CA PRO A 68 13.34 -0.95 7.32
C PRO A 68 13.69 -0.95 8.81
N GLU A 69 14.95 -1.18 9.18
CA GLU A 69 15.39 -1.21 10.58
C GLU A 69 15.24 0.16 11.26
N GLN A 70 15.68 1.23 10.58
CA GLN A 70 15.51 2.58 11.11
C GLN A 70 14.03 3.00 11.13
N PHE A 71 13.24 2.57 10.15
CA PHE A 71 11.79 2.77 10.17
C PHE A 71 11.13 2.09 11.39
N LEU A 72 11.47 0.83 11.68
CA LEU A 72 10.94 0.10 12.83
C LEU A 72 11.37 0.74 14.16
N SER A 73 12.64 1.16 14.26
CA SER A 73 13.16 1.87 15.43
C SER A 73 12.37 3.17 15.68
N MET A 74 12.14 3.96 14.63
CA MET A 74 11.32 5.18 14.69
C MET A 74 9.89 4.88 15.14
N ALA A 75 9.24 3.87 14.55
CA ALA A 75 7.86 3.51 14.92
C ALA A 75 7.76 3.05 16.38
N ASN A 76 8.67 2.17 16.81
CA ASN A 76 8.67 1.64 18.17
C ASN A 76 8.96 2.72 19.22
N LEU A 77 9.95 3.59 18.96
CA LEU A 77 10.33 4.68 19.85
C LEU A 77 9.22 5.70 20.05
N ASN A 78 8.59 6.15 18.96
CA ASN A 78 7.65 7.28 19.03
C ASN A 78 6.22 6.85 19.39
N LEU A 79 5.84 5.60 19.10
CA LEU A 79 4.47 5.12 19.27
C LEU A 79 4.31 4.12 20.42
N ASP A 80 5.38 3.84 21.16
CA ASP A 80 5.43 2.83 22.24
C ASP A 80 4.98 1.44 21.76
N LEU A 81 5.58 1.00 20.66
CA LEU A 81 5.28 -0.27 20.00
C LEU A 81 6.47 -1.23 20.06
N ASN A 82 6.21 -2.50 19.75
CA ASN A 82 7.22 -3.55 19.61
C ASN A 82 7.05 -4.30 18.29
N ILE A 83 7.16 -3.56 17.19
CA ILE A 83 7.10 -4.09 15.83
C ILE A 83 8.48 -4.64 15.47
N THR A 84 8.53 -5.93 15.16
CA THR A 84 9.76 -6.63 14.76
C THR A 84 9.75 -7.06 13.30
N GLU A 85 8.58 -7.08 12.66
CA GLU A 85 8.36 -7.63 11.33
C GLU A 85 8.00 -6.52 10.36
N TYR A 86 8.52 -6.59 9.14
CA TYR A 86 8.17 -5.66 8.07
C TYR A 86 8.01 -6.36 6.73
N VAL A 87 7.19 -5.74 5.87
CA VAL A 87 7.04 -6.08 4.46
C VAL A 87 7.13 -4.77 3.69
N THR A 88 8.12 -4.66 2.83
CA THR A 88 8.28 -3.53 1.92
C THR A 88 7.93 -3.98 0.50
N VAL A 89 7.03 -3.24 -0.14
CA VAL A 89 6.57 -3.51 -1.51
C VAL A 89 6.69 -2.26 -2.38
N ASP A 90 6.89 -2.47 -3.68
CA ASP A 90 6.70 -1.45 -4.70
C ASP A 90 5.29 -1.56 -5.34
N PHE A 91 5.01 -0.73 -6.34
CA PHE A 91 3.75 -0.78 -7.07
C PHE A 91 3.60 -2.06 -7.91
N SER A 92 4.68 -2.59 -8.46
CA SER A 92 4.67 -3.77 -9.31
C SER A 92 4.20 -5.02 -8.55
N ALA A 93 4.71 -5.19 -7.32
CA ALA A 93 4.28 -6.25 -6.41
C ALA A 93 2.78 -6.17 -6.11
N LEU A 94 2.27 -4.96 -5.85
CA LEU A 94 0.86 -4.75 -5.52
C LEU A 94 -0.05 -4.98 -6.74
N CYS A 95 0.33 -4.44 -7.90
CA CYS A 95 -0.36 -4.67 -9.17
C CYS A 95 -0.47 -6.16 -9.49
N THR A 96 0.65 -6.89 -9.42
CA THR A 96 0.72 -8.32 -9.71
C THR A 96 -0.12 -9.13 -8.73
N THR A 97 -0.10 -8.78 -7.44
CA THR A 97 -0.95 -9.42 -6.43
C THR A 97 -2.43 -9.30 -6.79
N ILE A 98 -2.88 -8.09 -7.12
CA ILE A 98 -4.29 -7.80 -7.41
C ILE A 98 -4.73 -8.51 -8.70
N GLU A 99 -3.87 -8.51 -9.71
CA GLU A 99 -4.15 -9.17 -10.98
C GLU A 99 -4.32 -10.69 -10.80
N LEU A 100 -3.41 -11.34 -10.08
CA LEU A 100 -3.47 -12.78 -9.82
C LEU A 100 -4.66 -13.17 -8.93
N LEU A 101 -5.12 -12.25 -8.07
CA LEU A 101 -6.35 -12.43 -7.31
C LEU A 101 -7.63 -12.23 -8.15
N GLY A 102 -7.51 -11.84 -9.43
CA GLY A 102 -8.63 -11.61 -10.33
C GLY A 102 -9.37 -10.31 -10.02
N GLY A 103 -8.62 -9.24 -9.74
CA GLY A 103 -9.13 -7.88 -9.56
C GLY A 103 -9.89 -7.62 -8.25
N LEU A 104 -10.20 -6.35 -8.01
CA LEU A 104 -10.91 -5.86 -6.82
C LEU A 104 -12.17 -5.10 -7.19
N ASP A 105 -13.26 -5.34 -6.46
CA ASP A 105 -14.48 -4.55 -6.56
C ASP A 105 -14.41 -3.35 -5.59
N ILE A 106 -14.42 -2.13 -6.13
CA ILE A 106 -14.28 -0.88 -5.37
C ILE A 106 -15.42 0.08 -5.70
N ASP A 107 -16.04 0.63 -4.65
CA ASP A 107 -17.02 1.70 -4.76
C ASP A 107 -16.32 3.05 -4.95
N MET A 108 -16.64 3.73 -6.05
CA MET A 108 -15.99 4.99 -6.43
C MET A 108 -16.98 6.06 -6.86
N THR A 109 -16.63 7.32 -6.62
CA THR A 109 -17.33 8.46 -7.20
C THR A 109 -16.88 8.72 -8.64
N ARG A 110 -17.65 9.51 -9.38
CA ARG A 110 -17.27 9.96 -10.73
C ARG A 110 -15.95 10.74 -10.75
N GLU A 111 -15.71 11.56 -9.73
CA GLU A 111 -14.46 12.33 -9.58
C GLU A 111 -13.26 11.40 -9.40
N GLU A 112 -13.43 10.33 -8.62
CA GLU A 112 -12.39 9.32 -8.39
C GLU A 112 -12.08 8.53 -9.66
N LEU A 113 -13.08 8.19 -10.49
CA LEU A 113 -12.87 7.52 -11.78
C LEU A 113 -12.01 8.34 -12.73
N ILE A 114 -12.28 9.64 -12.86
CA ILE A 114 -11.51 10.53 -13.73
C ILE A 114 -10.05 10.54 -13.29
N HIS A 115 -9.80 10.76 -12.00
CA HIS A 115 -8.43 10.75 -11.48
C HIS A 115 -7.77 9.38 -11.56
N LEU A 116 -8.52 8.29 -11.38
CA LEU A 116 -8.01 6.94 -11.56
C LEU A 116 -7.44 6.77 -12.97
N ASN A 117 -8.21 7.13 -14.00
CA ASN A 117 -7.76 7.02 -15.40
C ASN A 117 -6.49 7.86 -15.64
N ASP A 118 -6.41 9.09 -15.11
CA ASP A 118 -5.22 9.94 -15.19
C ASP A 118 -3.98 9.26 -14.59
N TYR A 119 -4.11 8.69 -13.38
CA TYR A 119 -3.01 7.97 -12.72
C TYR A 119 -2.70 6.62 -13.37
N ASN A 120 -3.65 6.01 -14.08
CA ASN A 120 -3.50 4.67 -14.63
C ASN A 120 -2.53 4.61 -15.80
N VAL A 121 -2.32 5.71 -16.52
CA VAL A 121 -1.32 5.79 -17.59
C VAL A 121 0.07 5.47 -17.04
N GLU A 122 0.53 6.23 -16.04
CA GLU A 122 1.86 6.03 -15.44
C GLU A 122 1.96 4.74 -14.60
N THR A 123 0.86 4.32 -13.97
CA THR A 123 0.85 3.12 -13.12
C THR A 123 0.92 1.85 -13.97
N SER A 124 0.23 1.81 -15.10
CA SER A 124 0.27 0.68 -16.03
C SER A 124 1.68 0.48 -16.59
N GLU A 125 2.37 1.58 -16.93
CA GLU A 125 3.79 1.52 -17.31
C GLU A 125 4.67 0.99 -16.17
N ALA A 126 4.53 1.53 -14.95
CA ALA A 126 5.32 1.12 -13.79
C ALA A 126 5.10 -0.35 -13.40
N CYS A 127 3.90 -0.88 -13.65
CA CYS A 127 3.55 -2.27 -13.37
C CYS A 127 3.74 -3.20 -14.58
N ASN A 128 4.19 -2.70 -15.73
CA ASN A 128 4.27 -3.44 -17.00
C ASN A 128 2.95 -4.15 -17.35
N MET A 129 1.83 -3.43 -17.21
CA MET A 129 0.48 -3.88 -17.53
C MET A 129 -0.10 -3.06 -18.69
N GLU A 130 -1.06 -3.63 -19.42
CA GLU A 130 -1.77 -2.90 -20.47
C GLU A 130 -2.65 -1.81 -19.83
N TYR A 131 -2.59 -0.60 -20.39
CA TYR A 131 -3.49 0.47 -19.98
C TYR A 131 -4.90 0.20 -20.51
N GLU A 132 -5.85 0.12 -19.59
CA GLU A 132 -7.28 0.04 -19.88
C GLU A 132 -8.01 1.21 -19.20
N GLU A 133 -8.65 2.04 -20.01
CA GLU A 133 -9.45 3.17 -19.53
C GLU A 133 -10.83 2.69 -19.07
N ILE A 134 -11.27 3.13 -17.90
CA ILE A 134 -12.62 2.87 -17.42
C ILE A 134 -13.55 3.94 -18.00
N GLU A 135 -14.57 3.53 -18.74
CA GLU A 135 -15.59 4.44 -19.26
C GLU A 135 -16.27 5.18 -18.10
N VAL A 136 -16.18 6.51 -18.11
CA VAL A 136 -16.77 7.37 -17.09
C VAL A 136 -18.24 7.60 -17.42
N PRO A 137 -19.20 7.15 -16.58
CA PRO A 137 -20.61 7.33 -16.87
C PRO A 137 -21.00 8.82 -16.97
N PRO A 138 -22.07 9.14 -17.72
CA PRO A 138 -22.65 10.47 -17.77
C PRO A 138 -22.95 11.03 -16.35
N ALA A 139 -22.80 12.34 -16.17
CA ALA A 139 -22.94 12.96 -14.85
C ALA A 139 -24.35 12.84 -14.26
N ASP A 140 -25.37 12.75 -15.10
CA ASP A 140 -26.77 12.51 -14.74
C ASP A 140 -27.06 11.08 -14.30
N GLU A 141 -26.22 10.10 -14.66
CA GLU A 141 -26.25 8.73 -14.14
C GLU A 141 -25.45 8.58 -12.83
N PHE A 142 -24.73 9.63 -12.42
CA PHE A 142 -23.76 9.64 -11.32
C PHE A 142 -23.89 10.96 -10.53
N ASP A 143 -25.11 11.24 -10.06
CA ASP A 143 -25.41 12.49 -9.34
C ASP A 143 -24.65 12.56 -7.99
N GLY A 144 -23.84 13.60 -7.82
CA GLY A 144 -23.21 13.96 -6.54
C GLY A 144 -22.29 12.90 -5.90
N ALA A 145 -22.35 12.80 -4.56
CA ALA A 145 -21.52 11.93 -3.72
C ALA A 145 -21.92 10.44 -3.76
N MET A 146 -22.71 10.02 -4.76
CA MET A 146 -23.03 8.62 -4.99
C MET A 146 -21.79 7.85 -5.48
N THR A 147 -21.64 6.63 -5.00
CA THR A 147 -20.61 5.69 -5.44
C THR A 147 -21.23 4.55 -6.23
N ARG A 148 -20.52 4.03 -7.23
CA ARG A 148 -20.85 2.75 -7.88
C ARG A 148 -19.66 1.81 -7.78
N THR A 149 -19.94 0.51 -7.75
CA THR A 149 -18.92 -0.53 -7.73
C THR A 149 -18.34 -0.72 -9.13
N PHE A 150 -17.01 -0.70 -9.22
CA PHE A 150 -16.26 -1.04 -10.42
C PHE A 150 -15.30 -2.18 -10.10
N HIS A 151 -15.12 -3.06 -11.08
CA HIS A 151 -14.13 -4.11 -11.02
C HIS A 151 -12.80 -3.59 -11.57
N LEU A 152 -11.78 -3.54 -10.72
CA LEU A 152 -10.47 -2.97 -11.04
C LEU A 152 -9.41 -4.05 -11.15
N ASN A 153 -8.63 -4.00 -12.24
CA ASN A 153 -7.43 -4.80 -12.41
C ASN A 153 -6.26 -4.28 -11.54
N GLY A 154 -5.09 -4.90 -11.67
CA GLY A 154 -3.90 -4.53 -10.88
C GLY A 154 -3.51 -3.05 -10.94
N SER A 155 -3.32 -2.51 -12.15
CA SER A 155 -2.88 -1.13 -12.34
C SER A 155 -3.96 -0.11 -11.95
N GLN A 156 -5.23 -0.41 -12.24
CA GLN A 156 -6.36 0.45 -11.88
C GLN A 156 -6.54 0.55 -10.36
N ALA A 157 -6.43 -0.55 -9.62
CA ALA A 157 -6.57 -0.54 -8.16
C ALA A 157 -5.40 0.19 -7.46
N VAL A 158 -4.18 0.05 -7.97
CA VAL A 158 -3.04 0.84 -7.48
C VAL A 158 -3.22 2.32 -7.81
N SER A 159 -3.70 2.64 -9.01
CA SER A 159 -4.01 4.02 -9.42
C SER A 159 -5.05 4.67 -8.50
N TYR A 160 -6.11 3.93 -8.13
CA TYR A 160 -7.08 4.36 -7.13
C TYR A 160 -6.43 4.72 -5.79
N ALA A 161 -5.50 3.89 -5.30
CA ALA A 161 -4.78 4.17 -4.06
C ALA A 161 -3.84 5.39 -4.15
N ARG A 162 -3.44 5.81 -5.36
CA ARG A 162 -2.57 6.97 -5.61
C ARG A 162 -3.30 8.31 -5.69
N ILE A 163 -4.64 8.33 -5.80
CA ILE A 163 -5.44 9.56 -5.97
C ILE A 163 -5.22 10.56 -4.83
N ARG A 164 -4.82 11.80 -5.19
CA ARG A 164 -4.58 12.93 -4.24
C ARG A 164 -5.58 14.08 -4.36
N TYR A 165 -6.09 14.40 -5.56
CA TYR A 165 -6.74 15.68 -5.86
C TYR A 165 -8.23 15.80 -5.49
N THR A 166 -8.79 14.82 -4.78
CA THR A 166 -10.14 14.91 -4.23
C THR A 166 -10.17 15.65 -2.90
N ALA A 167 -11.29 16.28 -2.54
CA ALA A 167 -11.47 16.94 -1.24
C ALA A 167 -11.00 16.05 -0.06
N GLY A 168 -10.02 16.47 0.75
CA GLY A 168 -9.52 15.68 1.90
C GLY A 168 -8.07 15.17 1.81
N ASN A 169 -7.28 15.64 0.84
CA ASN A 169 -5.80 15.53 0.77
C ASN A 169 -5.26 14.12 1.14
N ASP A 170 -4.22 14.06 1.99
CA ASP A 170 -3.50 12.83 2.36
C ASP A 170 -4.32 11.85 3.20
N PHE A 171 -5.32 12.34 3.94
CA PHE A 171 -6.20 11.51 4.76
C PHE A 171 -7.02 10.55 3.90
N ARG A 172 -7.58 11.05 2.79
CA ARG A 172 -8.32 10.20 1.85
C ARG A 172 -7.41 9.23 1.12
N ARG A 173 -6.21 9.66 0.72
CA ARG A 173 -5.21 8.77 0.13
C ARG A 173 -4.89 7.58 1.04
N ALA A 174 -4.56 7.86 2.32
CA ALA A 174 -4.32 6.81 3.30
C ALA A 174 -5.55 5.91 3.51
N SER A 175 -6.76 6.46 3.43
CA SER A 175 -8.01 5.69 3.48
C SER A 175 -8.15 4.73 2.28
N ARG A 176 -7.86 5.19 1.06
CA ARG A 176 -7.90 4.34 -0.14
C ARG A 176 -6.86 3.24 -0.10
N GLN A 177 -5.64 3.53 0.36
CA GLN A 177 -4.60 2.52 0.57
C GLN A 177 -5.05 1.42 1.54
N ARG A 178 -5.65 1.80 2.69
CA ARG A 178 -6.22 0.82 3.63
C ARG A 178 -7.38 0.05 3.02
N LEU A 179 -8.23 0.69 2.21
CA LEU A 179 -9.34 0.04 1.53
C LEU A 179 -8.83 -1.03 0.54
N VAL A 180 -7.85 -0.69 -0.30
CA VAL A 180 -7.23 -1.63 -1.24
C VAL A 180 -6.62 -2.82 -0.51
N LEU A 181 -5.84 -2.59 0.56
CA LEU A 181 -5.30 -3.69 1.37
C LEU A 181 -6.39 -4.57 1.99
N SER A 182 -7.48 -3.96 2.47
CA SER A 182 -8.60 -4.70 3.03
C SER A 182 -9.30 -5.56 1.97
N LYS A 183 -9.47 -5.02 0.76
CA LYS A 183 -10.05 -5.74 -0.38
C LYS A 183 -9.17 -6.89 -0.87
N ILE A 184 -7.84 -6.71 -0.88
CA ILE A 184 -6.89 -7.80 -1.15
C ILE A 184 -7.05 -8.91 -0.10
N MET A 185 -7.11 -8.56 1.19
CA MET A 185 -7.31 -9.55 2.26
C MET A 185 -8.68 -10.26 2.16
N GLU A 186 -9.74 -9.55 1.80
CA GLU A 186 -11.07 -10.14 1.56
C GLU A 186 -11.01 -11.13 0.40
N LYS A 187 -10.40 -10.74 -0.72
CA LYS A 187 -10.28 -11.57 -1.92
C LYS A 187 -9.42 -12.82 -1.65
N ALA A 188 -8.26 -12.65 -1.01
CA ALA A 188 -7.34 -13.74 -0.65
C ALA A 188 -8.00 -14.83 0.21
N LYS A 189 -8.98 -14.47 1.06
CA LYS A 189 -9.73 -15.46 1.87
C LYS A 189 -10.71 -16.32 1.07
N THR A 190 -11.01 -15.93 -0.17
CA THR A 190 -12.05 -16.55 -1.00
C THR A 190 -11.50 -17.35 -2.18
N VAL A 191 -10.26 -17.09 -2.59
CA VAL A 191 -9.59 -17.80 -3.69
C VAL A 191 -9.07 -19.16 -3.23
N ASP A 192 -8.81 -20.06 -4.18
CA ASP A 192 -8.25 -21.38 -3.87
C ASP A 192 -6.74 -21.32 -3.57
N LEU A 193 -6.23 -22.41 -2.98
CA LEU A 193 -4.84 -22.52 -2.58
C LEU A 193 -3.87 -22.40 -3.77
N GLY A 194 -4.25 -22.83 -4.98
CA GLY A 194 -3.40 -22.72 -6.16
C GLY A 194 -3.21 -21.26 -6.58
N THR A 195 -4.26 -20.45 -6.50
CA THR A 195 -4.15 -18.99 -6.69
C THR A 195 -3.27 -18.35 -5.62
N LEU A 196 -3.42 -18.74 -4.35
CA LEU A 196 -2.58 -18.22 -3.26
C LEU A 196 -1.10 -18.57 -3.47
N ASP A 197 -0.80 -19.80 -3.87
CA ASP A 197 0.56 -20.23 -4.19
C ASP A 197 1.12 -19.45 -5.39
N ALA A 198 0.32 -19.19 -6.42
CA ALA A 198 0.72 -18.38 -7.57
C ALA A 198 1.04 -16.94 -7.15
N VAL A 199 0.19 -16.32 -6.34
CA VAL A 199 0.42 -14.98 -5.77
C VAL A 199 1.72 -14.96 -4.97
N MET A 200 1.89 -15.91 -4.04
CA MET A 200 3.09 -15.98 -3.20
C MET A 200 4.36 -16.12 -4.04
N ASN A 201 4.38 -17.03 -5.02
CA ASN A 201 5.54 -17.23 -5.88
C ASN A 201 5.88 -16.02 -6.76
N ALA A 202 4.88 -15.27 -7.22
CA ALA A 202 5.08 -14.08 -8.03
C ALA A 202 5.52 -12.87 -7.20
N VAL A 203 5.02 -12.76 -5.96
CA VAL A 203 5.19 -11.56 -5.12
C VAL A 203 6.42 -11.66 -4.23
N LEU A 204 6.76 -12.82 -3.69
CA LEU A 204 7.94 -12.98 -2.80
C LEU A 204 9.25 -12.40 -3.39
N PRO A 205 9.57 -12.58 -4.69
CA PRO A 205 10.77 -11.97 -5.28
C PRO A 205 10.73 -10.44 -5.35
N LEU A 206 9.55 -9.82 -5.26
CA LEU A 206 9.31 -8.38 -5.37
C LEU A 206 9.17 -7.69 -4.01
N VAL A 207 9.29 -8.45 -2.91
CA VAL A 207 9.10 -7.97 -1.55
C VAL A 207 10.41 -8.02 -0.77
N THR A 208 10.72 -6.96 -0.05
CA THR A 208 11.76 -7.00 0.99
C THR A 208 11.11 -7.23 2.35
N THR A 209 11.46 -8.31 3.04
CA THR A 209 10.88 -8.66 4.33
C THR A 209 11.87 -9.44 5.19
N ASN A 210 11.66 -9.39 6.51
CA ASN A 210 12.32 -10.27 7.48
C ASN A 210 11.40 -11.41 7.97
N LEU A 211 10.29 -11.68 7.27
CA LEU A 211 9.44 -12.84 7.52
C LEU A 211 9.99 -14.08 6.83
N ASP A 212 10.08 -15.18 7.57
CA ASP A 212 10.39 -16.49 6.98
C ASP A 212 9.20 -17.01 6.16
N ASN A 213 9.47 -17.70 5.05
CA ASN A 213 8.42 -18.29 4.18
C ASN A 213 7.45 -19.21 4.97
N SER A 214 7.95 -19.96 5.95
CA SER A 214 7.13 -20.81 6.81
C SER A 214 6.14 -20.01 7.64
N LYS A 215 6.53 -18.80 8.06
CA LYS A 215 5.70 -17.89 8.85
C LYS A 215 4.63 -17.26 7.98
N ILE A 216 4.96 -16.87 6.74
CA ILE A 216 4.03 -16.33 5.75
C ILE A 216 2.90 -17.34 5.46
N VAL A 217 3.24 -18.62 5.27
CA VAL A 217 2.25 -19.69 5.01
C VAL A 217 1.37 -19.99 6.23
N SER A 218 1.86 -19.74 7.45
CA SER A 218 1.16 -20.06 8.70
C SER A 218 0.17 -19.00 9.19
N MET A 219 0.20 -17.79 8.61
CA MET A 219 -0.62 -16.64 9.00
C MET A 219 -2.05 -16.75 8.46
#